data_AF-A0A1Q7LT18-F1
#
_entry.id   AF-A0A1Q7LT18-F1
#
_cell.length_a   1.000
_cell.length_b   1.000
_cell.length_c   1.000
_cell.angle_alpha   90.00
_cell.angle_beta   90.00
_cell.angle_gamma   90.00
#
_symmetry.space_group_name_H-M   'P 1'
#
loop_
_entity.id
_entity.type
_entity.pdbx_description
1 polymer ?
#
loop_
_entity_poly.entity_id
_entity_poly.type
_entity_poly.pdbx_seq_one_letter_code
_entity_poly.pdbx_strand_id
1 'polypeptide(L)'
;MTFEILAIVAIVAVRTLWLEVRPIPHDIEPAIMPGLKSIRKVLRRQTIVSGRAPYGIIWYAINLPIARASKFKGRYWVLLLGLIDSIFLWLSWTMGWLGFLAYAFIGTFQLLRAPWNTSINWLIVLGLVSPWFLVIAPIAKLPVGLPLHAFGDTERALFFKHNFVYYGLLGTLWLIVFFNLFLPSIRDTSILTQGFGWGILLGYLFIRRGRNAPPTLGS
;
A
#
# COMPACT_ATOMS: atom_id res chain seq x y z
N MET A 1 12.81 -22.94 -5.94
CA MET A 1 13.68 -22.12 -5.06
C MET A 1 14.64 -21.17 -5.78
N THR A 2 15.63 -21.61 -6.57
CA THR A 2 16.66 -20.68 -7.10
C THR A 2 16.10 -19.53 -7.93
N PHE A 3 15.17 -19.81 -8.85
CA PHE A 3 14.53 -18.78 -9.68
C PHE A 3 13.68 -17.79 -8.88
N GLU A 4 12.99 -18.27 -7.85
CA GLU A 4 12.08 -17.49 -6.99
C GLU A 4 12.87 -16.47 -6.18
N ILE A 5 14.00 -16.91 -5.61
CA ILE A 5 14.95 -16.05 -4.91
C ILE A 5 15.50 -14.98 -5.86
N LEU A 6 15.93 -15.37 -7.07
CA LEU A 6 16.44 -14.42 -8.06
C LEU A 6 15.38 -13.37 -8.45
N ALA A 7 14.13 -13.77 -8.65
CA ALA A 7 13.03 -12.86 -8.95
C ALA A 7 12.78 -11.86 -7.80
N ILE A 8 12.76 -12.34 -6.56
CA ILE A 8 12.59 -11.47 -5.38
C ILE A 8 13.76 -10.50 -5.25
N VAL A 9 15.00 -10.98 -5.37
CA VAL A 9 16.21 -10.14 -5.31
C VAL A 9 16.17 -9.07 -6.41
N ALA A 10 15.81 -9.44 -7.64
CA ALA A 10 15.68 -8.49 -8.75
C ALA A 10 14.61 -7.41 -8.46
N ILE A 11 13.43 -7.81 -7.98
CA ILE A 11 12.36 -6.87 -7.61
C ILE A 11 12.81 -5.92 -6.51
N VAL A 12 13.44 -6.44 -5.45
CA VAL A 12 13.95 -5.64 -4.33
C VAL A 12 15.03 -4.67 -4.80
N ALA A 13 15.98 -5.11 -5.63
CA ALA A 13 17.02 -4.27 -6.19
C ALA A 13 16.45 -3.13 -7.04
N VAL A 14 15.51 -3.44 -7.95
CA VAL A 14 14.85 -2.44 -8.79
C VAL A 14 14.06 -1.43 -7.95
N ARG A 15 13.29 -1.89 -6.96
CA ARG A 15 12.54 -1.00 -6.06
C ARG A 15 13.47 -0.09 -5.26
N THR A 16 14.56 -0.63 -4.74
CA THR A 16 15.56 0.12 -3.96
C THR A 16 16.21 1.19 -4.83
N LEU A 17 16.71 0.81 -6.02
CA LEU A 17 17.30 1.74 -6.97
C LEU A 17 16.33 2.85 -7.37
N TRP A 18 15.07 2.50 -7.63
CA TRP A 18 14.03 3.47 -7.95
C TRP A 18 13.81 4.47 -6.82
N LEU A 19 13.69 3.98 -5.58
CA LEU A 19 13.46 4.82 -4.40
C LEU A 19 14.66 5.73 -4.08
N GLU A 20 15.87 5.30 -4.41
CA GLU A 20 17.08 6.12 -4.26
C GLU A 20 17.14 7.27 -5.29
N VAL A 21 16.71 7.03 -6.53
CA VAL A 21 16.82 8.05 -7.59
C VAL A 21 15.59 8.96 -7.67
N ARG A 22 14.40 8.47 -7.31
CA ARG A 22 13.14 9.21 -7.48
C ARG A 22 12.72 9.93 -6.19
N PRO A 23 11.97 11.03 -6.29
CA PRO A 23 11.35 11.65 -5.12
C PRO A 23 10.33 10.69 -4.50
N ILE A 24 10.25 10.70 -3.17
CA ILE A 24 9.23 9.96 -2.44
C ILE A 24 7.86 10.64 -2.60
N PRO A 25 6.75 9.90 -2.43
CA PRO A 25 5.41 10.47 -2.43
C PRO A 25 5.27 11.69 -1.51
N HIS A 26 4.64 12.75 -2.04
CA HIS A 26 4.56 14.07 -1.41
C HIS A 26 3.98 14.01 0.01
N ASP A 27 3.04 13.12 0.29
CA ASP A 27 2.31 13.08 1.56
C ASP A 27 3.15 12.51 2.72
N ILE A 28 4.31 11.91 2.46
CA ILE A 28 5.07 11.22 3.50
C ILE A 28 5.61 12.20 4.55
N GLU A 29 6.34 13.23 4.13
CA GLU A 29 6.95 14.20 5.04
C GLU A 29 5.95 15.18 5.70
N PRO A 30 4.91 15.70 5.00
CA PRO A 30 3.96 16.64 5.60
C PRO A 30 2.81 15.95 6.36
N ALA A 31 2.44 14.71 6.00
CA ALA A 31 1.28 14.03 6.61
C ALA A 31 1.68 12.83 7.48
N ILE A 32 2.42 11.87 6.90
CA ILE A 32 2.66 10.57 7.52
C ILE A 32 3.67 10.68 8.67
N MET A 33 4.86 11.26 8.43
CA MET A 33 5.91 11.40 9.44
C MET A 33 5.44 12.22 10.67
N PRO A 34 4.76 13.37 10.51
CA PRO A 34 4.23 14.13 11.64
C PRO A 34 3.16 13.36 12.43
N GLY A 35 2.31 12.60 11.73
CA GLY A 35 1.30 11.73 12.34
C GLY A 35 1.94 10.67 13.24
N LEU A 36 2.97 9.98 12.74
CA LEU A 36 3.72 8.96 13.47
C LEU A 36 4.49 9.57 14.67
N LYS A 37 5.16 10.71 14.48
CA LYS A 37 5.93 11.38 15.54
C LYS A 37 5.04 11.88 16.67
N SER A 38 3.81 12.29 16.35
CA SER A 38 2.88 12.92 17.29
C SER A 38 1.70 12.04 17.67
N ILE A 39 1.83 10.70 17.60
CA ILE A 39 0.71 9.77 17.86
C ILE A 39 0.00 10.03 19.20
N ARG A 40 0.72 10.35 20.28
CA ARG A 40 0.11 10.69 21.58
C ARG A 40 -0.80 11.93 21.49
N LYS A 41 -0.45 12.91 20.66
CA LYS A 41 -1.30 14.09 20.41
C LYS A 41 -2.49 13.72 19.53
N VAL A 42 -2.30 12.86 18.53
CA VAL A 42 -3.39 12.33 17.69
C VAL A 42 -4.42 11.56 18.52
N LEU A 43 -3.97 10.79 19.51
CA LEU A 43 -4.85 10.03 20.41
C LEU A 43 -5.51 10.89 21.49
N ARG A 44 -4.90 12.02 21.89
CA ARG A 44 -5.36 12.86 23.02
C ARG A 44 -6.10 14.14 22.61
N ARG A 45 -5.84 14.71 21.43
CA ARG A 45 -6.45 15.99 21.00
C ARG A 45 -7.54 15.75 19.96
N GLN A 46 -8.69 16.38 20.18
CA GLN A 46 -9.79 16.58 19.20
C GLN A 46 -9.38 17.45 17.98
N THR A 47 -8.09 17.63 17.74
CA THR A 47 -7.60 18.53 16.68
C THR A 47 -7.94 17.91 15.34
N ILE A 48 -8.81 18.58 14.58
CA ILE A 48 -9.00 18.38 13.13
C ILE A 48 -7.61 18.36 12.51
N VAL A 49 -7.20 17.21 12.01
CA VAL A 49 -5.85 17.06 11.51
C VAL A 49 -5.85 17.33 10.02
N SER A 50 -5.84 18.61 9.66
CA SER A 50 -5.73 19.05 8.27
C SER A 50 -4.53 18.36 7.61
N GLY A 51 -4.82 17.48 6.65
CA GLY A 51 -3.81 16.79 5.85
C GLY A 51 -3.16 15.55 6.46
N ARG A 52 -3.64 14.97 7.58
CA ARG A 52 -3.13 13.66 8.05
C ARG A 52 -4.13 12.56 7.71
N ALA A 53 -3.72 11.57 6.92
CA ALA A 53 -4.53 10.39 6.61
C ALA A 53 -4.77 9.58 7.92
N PRO A 54 -6.00 9.54 8.44
CA PRO A 54 -6.28 8.86 9.70
C PRO A 54 -6.31 7.34 9.48
N TYR A 55 -5.29 6.64 9.97
CA TYR A 55 -5.22 5.18 9.96
C TYR A 55 -5.63 4.58 11.31
N GLY A 56 -6.07 3.32 11.32
CA GLY A 56 -6.42 2.61 12.55
C GLY A 56 -5.22 2.38 13.48
N ILE A 57 -5.48 2.10 14.75
CA ILE A 57 -4.42 1.93 15.75
C ILE A 57 -3.44 0.79 15.40
N ILE A 58 -3.93 -0.24 14.71
CA ILE A 58 -3.13 -1.37 14.22
C ILE A 58 -2.09 -0.90 13.21
N TRP A 59 -2.47 -0.02 12.28
CA TRP A 59 -1.54 0.57 11.33
C TRP A 59 -0.43 1.34 12.04
N TYR A 60 -0.77 2.11 13.07
CA TYR A 60 0.23 2.81 13.86
C TYR A 60 1.14 1.85 14.64
N ALA A 61 0.60 0.76 15.19
CA ALA A 61 1.38 -0.26 15.90
C ALA A 61 2.46 -0.89 15.00
N ILE A 62 2.17 -1.05 13.70
CA ILE A 62 3.13 -1.57 12.72
C ILE A 62 4.12 -0.47 12.27
N ASN A 63 3.62 0.70 11.89
CA ASN A 63 4.44 1.70 11.19
C ASN A 63 5.29 2.57 12.13
N LEU A 64 4.87 2.76 13.38
CA LEU A 64 5.62 3.56 14.36
C LEU A 64 7.02 2.99 14.69
N PRO A 65 7.20 1.69 15.00
CA PRO A 65 8.55 1.15 15.25
C PRO A 65 9.45 1.29 14.02
N ILE A 66 8.91 1.09 12.81
CA ILE A 66 9.66 1.25 11.56
C ILE A 66 10.07 2.72 11.35
N ALA A 67 9.16 3.66 11.61
CA ALA A 67 9.48 5.09 11.53
C ALA A 67 10.47 5.55 12.61
N ARG A 68 10.47 4.91 13.78
CA ARG A 68 11.51 5.15 14.79
C ARG A 68 12.87 4.64 14.33
N ALA A 69 12.92 3.44 13.75
CA ALA A 69 14.14 2.88 13.17
C ALA A 69 14.69 3.76 12.03
N SER A 70 13.81 4.37 11.24
CA SER A 70 14.18 5.33 10.19
C SER A 70 14.51 6.74 10.69
N LYS A 71 14.48 6.98 12.02
CA LYS A 71 14.62 8.31 12.65
C LYS A 71 13.62 9.34 12.08
N PHE A 72 12.43 8.88 11.70
CA PHE A 72 11.36 9.67 11.08
C PHE A 72 11.76 10.38 9.78
N LYS A 73 12.76 9.85 9.06
CA LYS A 73 13.10 10.30 7.71
C LYS A 73 12.27 9.49 6.72
N GLY A 74 11.44 10.16 5.91
CA GLY A 74 10.46 9.51 5.03
C GLY A 74 11.10 8.55 4.03
N ARG A 75 12.23 8.93 3.42
CA ARG A 75 12.96 8.07 2.49
C ARG A 75 13.44 6.76 3.12
N TYR A 76 14.11 6.84 4.27
CA TYR A 76 14.56 5.64 4.98
C TYR A 76 13.41 4.79 5.50
N TRP A 77 12.28 5.42 5.85
CA TRP A 77 11.07 4.70 6.21
C TRP A 77 10.55 3.87 5.03
N VAL A 78 10.42 4.46 3.83
CA VAL A 78 9.96 3.73 2.64
C VAL A 78 10.95 2.62 2.23
N LEU A 79 12.26 2.86 2.34
CA LEU A 79 13.26 1.83 2.08
C LEU A 79 13.15 0.66 3.06
N LEU A 80 12.97 0.92 4.35
CA LEU A 80 12.74 -0.12 5.35
C LEU A 80 11.43 -0.88 5.11
N LEU A 81 10.36 -0.19 4.70
CA LEU A 81 9.12 -0.87 4.25
C LEU A 81 9.43 -1.80 3.08
N GLY A 82 10.17 -1.34 2.07
CA GLY A 82 10.54 -2.16 0.92
C GLY A 82 11.37 -3.40 1.29
N LEU A 83 12.29 -3.27 2.24
CA LEU A 83 13.08 -4.39 2.75
C LEU A 83 12.21 -5.42 3.48
N ILE A 84 11.33 -4.97 4.38
CA ILE A 84 10.39 -5.85 5.09
C ILE A 84 9.41 -6.51 4.11
N ASP A 85 8.97 -5.80 3.07
CA ASP A 85 8.09 -6.30 2.02
C ASP A 85 8.66 -7.52 1.27
N SER A 86 9.99 -7.70 1.25
CA SER A 86 10.63 -8.88 0.64
C SER A 86 10.17 -10.21 1.27
N ILE A 87 9.86 -10.20 2.57
CA ILE A 87 9.32 -11.37 3.28
C ILE A 87 7.92 -11.71 2.76
N PHE A 88 7.10 -10.69 2.50
CA PHE A 88 5.75 -10.85 1.99
C PHE A 88 5.71 -11.19 0.50
N LEU A 89 6.70 -10.70 -0.27
CA LEU A 89 6.96 -11.18 -1.63
C LEU A 89 7.22 -12.67 -1.63
N TRP A 90 8.09 -13.16 -0.75
CA TRP A 90 8.34 -14.59 -0.60
C TRP A 90 7.08 -15.36 -0.17
N LEU A 91 6.36 -14.89 0.84
CA LEU A 91 5.12 -15.52 1.30
C LEU A 91 4.05 -15.60 0.20
N SER A 92 3.94 -14.57 -0.64
CA SER A 92 2.96 -14.53 -1.74
C SER A 92 3.16 -15.61 -2.79
N TRP A 93 4.35 -16.23 -2.85
CA TRP A 93 4.63 -17.37 -3.72
C TRP A 93 3.75 -18.59 -3.42
N THR A 94 3.27 -18.71 -2.18
CA THR A 94 2.35 -19.78 -1.77
C THR A 94 0.98 -19.70 -2.48
N MET A 95 0.64 -18.57 -3.08
CA MET A 95 -0.55 -18.40 -3.94
C MET A 95 -0.30 -18.83 -5.40
N GLY A 96 0.87 -19.40 -5.71
CA GLY A 96 1.29 -19.72 -7.06
C GLY A 96 1.79 -18.49 -7.84
N TRP A 97 2.26 -18.73 -9.07
CA TRP A 97 2.92 -17.71 -9.89
C TRP A 97 2.05 -16.49 -10.19
N LEU A 98 0.76 -16.69 -10.50
CA LEU A 98 -0.16 -15.58 -10.76
C LEU A 98 -0.41 -14.74 -9.51
N GLY A 99 -0.58 -15.37 -8.35
CA GLY A 99 -0.71 -14.68 -7.07
C GLY A 99 0.54 -13.89 -6.70
N PHE A 100 1.73 -14.48 -6.92
CA PHE A 100 3.01 -13.80 -6.76
C PHE A 100 3.14 -12.59 -7.69
N LEU A 101 2.86 -12.74 -8.99
CA LEU A 101 2.95 -11.62 -9.93
C LEU A 101 1.97 -10.49 -9.59
N ALA A 102 0.74 -10.84 -9.18
CA ALA A 102 -0.23 -9.87 -8.71
C ALA A 102 0.27 -9.12 -7.47
N TYR A 103 0.84 -9.83 -6.48
CA TYR A 103 1.43 -9.20 -5.31
C TYR A 103 2.65 -8.34 -5.66
N ALA A 104 3.54 -8.83 -6.54
CA ALA A 104 4.71 -8.10 -7.00
C ALA A 104 4.30 -6.79 -7.65
N PHE A 105 3.27 -6.80 -8.50
CA PHE A 105 2.73 -5.60 -9.12
C PHE A 105 2.07 -4.66 -8.10
N ILE A 106 1.09 -5.15 -7.33
CA ILE A 106 0.32 -4.34 -6.37
C ILE A 106 1.25 -3.78 -5.28
N GLY A 107 2.09 -4.63 -4.70
CA GLY A 107 3.07 -4.27 -3.68
C GLY A 107 4.06 -3.22 -4.18
N THR A 108 4.57 -3.36 -5.42
CA THR A 108 5.46 -2.35 -6.01
C THR A 108 4.71 -1.04 -6.20
N PHE A 109 3.51 -1.08 -6.77
CA PHE A 109 2.74 0.12 -7.03
C PHE A 109 2.45 0.89 -5.74
N GLN A 110 1.98 0.18 -4.70
CA GLN A 110 1.70 0.77 -3.39
C GLN A 110 2.98 1.31 -2.74
N LEU A 111 4.08 0.56 -2.73
CA LEU A 111 5.35 1.01 -2.17
C LEU A 111 5.89 2.28 -2.84
N LEU A 112 5.64 2.47 -4.14
CA LEU A 112 6.17 3.61 -4.88
C LEU A 112 5.21 4.81 -4.93
N ARG A 113 3.90 4.60 -4.73
CA ARG A 113 2.87 5.65 -4.88
C ARG A 113 2.11 5.97 -3.60
N ALA A 114 1.88 4.99 -2.73
CA ALA A 114 1.12 5.12 -1.50
C ALA A 114 1.73 4.21 -0.40
N PRO A 115 2.95 4.49 0.11
CA PRO A 115 3.74 3.51 0.85
C PRO A 115 3.15 3.18 2.22
N TRP A 116 2.29 4.05 2.74
CA TRP A 116 1.47 3.77 3.92
C TRP A 116 0.55 2.56 3.74
N ASN A 117 0.20 2.16 2.51
CA ASN A 117 -0.59 0.96 2.24
C ASN A 117 0.24 -0.33 2.28
N THR A 118 1.58 -0.25 2.26
CA THR A 118 2.44 -1.44 2.23
C THR A 118 2.21 -2.34 3.45
N SER A 119 2.08 -1.75 4.64
CA SER A 119 1.71 -2.51 5.85
C SER A 119 0.31 -3.14 5.80
N ILE A 120 -0.62 -2.58 5.02
CA ILE A 120 -1.95 -3.19 4.81
C ILE A 120 -1.83 -4.36 3.84
N ASN A 121 -1.01 -4.26 2.78
CA ASN A 121 -0.70 -5.40 1.91
C ASN A 121 -0.15 -6.58 2.71
N TRP A 122 0.73 -6.31 3.68
CA TRP A 122 1.29 -7.34 4.56
C TRP A 122 0.21 -8.05 5.36
N LEU A 123 -0.69 -7.30 6.00
CA LEU A 123 -1.83 -7.88 6.71
C LEU A 123 -2.70 -8.72 5.77
N ILE A 124 -2.97 -8.25 4.55
CA ILE A 124 -3.74 -9.04 3.59
C ILE A 124 -3.05 -10.36 3.27
N VAL A 125 -1.74 -10.36 2.95
CA VAL A 125 -0.98 -11.58 2.61
C VAL A 125 -0.78 -12.49 3.82
N LEU A 126 -0.73 -11.97 5.05
CA LEU A 126 -0.78 -12.79 6.26
C LEU A 126 -2.07 -13.59 6.40
N GLY A 127 -3.11 -13.28 5.62
CA GLY A 127 -4.29 -14.13 5.44
C GLY A 127 -3.93 -15.59 5.11
N LEU A 128 -2.83 -15.79 4.38
CA LEU A 128 -2.29 -17.12 4.01
C LEU A 128 -1.78 -17.91 5.22
N VAL A 129 -1.40 -17.22 6.29
CA VAL A 129 -1.00 -17.83 7.57
C VAL A 129 -2.21 -17.99 8.48
N SER A 130 -3.10 -16.99 8.51
CA SER A 130 -4.32 -17.04 9.30
C SER A 130 -5.41 -16.16 8.68
N PRO A 131 -6.61 -16.70 8.38
CA PRO A 131 -7.69 -15.93 7.75
C PRO A 131 -8.14 -14.70 8.53
N TRP A 132 -7.91 -14.66 9.84
CA TRP A 132 -8.22 -13.50 10.69
C TRP A 132 -7.54 -12.22 10.22
N PHE A 133 -6.39 -12.33 9.57
CA PHE A 133 -5.70 -11.17 9.02
C PHE A 133 -6.48 -10.47 7.88
N LEU A 134 -7.37 -11.19 7.17
CA LEU A 134 -8.27 -10.58 6.19
C LEU A 134 -9.32 -9.68 6.86
N VAL A 135 -9.66 -9.91 8.12
CA VAL A 135 -10.54 -9.02 8.91
C VAL A 135 -9.73 -7.87 9.50
N ILE A 136 -8.52 -8.15 9.99
CA ILE A 136 -7.62 -7.17 10.59
C ILE A 136 -7.18 -6.11 9.57
N ALA A 137 -6.93 -6.48 8.31
CA ALA A 137 -6.46 -5.55 7.29
C ALA A 137 -7.43 -4.36 7.04
N PRO A 138 -8.74 -4.57 6.80
CA PRO A 138 -9.73 -3.51 6.76
C PRO A 138 -9.76 -2.66 8.04
N ILE A 139 -9.74 -3.29 9.21
CA ILE A 139 -9.73 -2.60 10.52
C ILE A 139 -8.52 -1.69 10.66
N ALA A 140 -7.34 -2.14 10.22
CA ALA A 140 -6.12 -1.35 10.25
C ALA A 140 -6.15 -0.18 9.26
N LYS A 141 -6.80 -0.36 8.11
CA LYS A 141 -6.92 0.68 7.09
C LYS A 141 -7.91 1.77 7.48
N LEU A 142 -9.03 1.39 8.08
CA LEU A 142 -10.05 2.30 8.61
C LEU A 142 -9.56 2.92 9.93
N PRO A 143 -10.05 4.10 10.35
CA PRO A 143 -9.64 4.78 11.59
C PRO A 143 -10.21 4.09 12.85
N VAL A 144 -10.30 2.76 12.87
CA VAL A 144 -10.80 2.00 14.00
C VAL A 144 -9.84 2.16 15.19
N GLY A 145 -10.40 2.51 16.35
CA GLY A 145 -9.64 2.82 17.56
C GLY A 145 -9.14 4.27 17.64
N LEU A 146 -9.48 5.14 16.67
CA LEU A 146 -9.30 6.60 16.78
C LEU A 146 -10.62 7.30 17.21
N PRO A 147 -10.55 8.53 17.75
CA PRO A 147 -11.76 9.25 18.16
C PRO A 147 -12.66 9.60 16.97
N LEU A 148 -13.98 9.62 17.18
CA LEU A 148 -15.04 9.68 16.13
C LEU A 148 -14.85 10.75 15.04
N HIS A 149 -14.28 11.91 15.38
CA HIS A 149 -13.98 12.97 14.40
C HIS A 149 -13.05 12.53 13.24
N ALA A 150 -12.24 11.47 13.42
CA ALA A 150 -11.33 10.94 12.40
C ALA A 150 -12.10 10.20 11.27
N PHE A 151 -13.34 9.79 11.53
CA PHE A 151 -14.19 9.15 10.52
C PHE A 151 -14.70 10.17 9.48
N GLY A 152 -15.00 11.41 9.88
CA GLY A 152 -15.39 12.47 8.95
C GLY A 152 -14.28 12.85 7.95
N ASP A 153 -13.02 12.79 8.39
CA ASP A 153 -11.85 12.98 7.52
C ASP A 153 -11.61 11.77 6.59
N THR A 154 -12.04 10.57 7.01
CA THR A 154 -11.92 9.34 6.21
C THR A 154 -12.88 9.35 5.03
N GLU A 155 -14.11 9.85 5.21
CA GLU A 155 -15.06 10.01 4.12
C GLU A 155 -14.50 10.94 3.03
N ARG A 156 -13.95 12.10 3.43
CA ARG A 156 -13.28 13.02 2.50
C ARG A 156 -12.06 12.39 1.82
N ALA A 157 -11.31 11.53 2.53
CA ALA A 157 -10.16 10.83 1.98
C ALA A 157 -10.56 9.72 0.99
N LEU A 158 -11.67 9.01 1.20
CA LEU A 158 -12.15 7.98 0.27
C LEU A 158 -12.53 8.57 -1.09
N PHE A 159 -13.11 9.77 -1.10
CA PHE A 159 -13.54 10.48 -2.31
C PHE A 159 -12.50 11.47 -2.87
N PHE A 160 -11.30 11.54 -2.28
CA PHE A 160 -10.23 12.41 -2.79
C PHE A 160 -9.66 11.89 -4.12
N LYS A 161 -9.35 12.80 -5.06
CA LYS A 161 -8.97 12.46 -6.45
C LYS A 161 -7.89 11.35 -6.51
N HIS A 162 -8.18 10.28 -7.25
CA HIS A 162 -7.33 9.09 -7.49
C HIS A 162 -7.11 8.13 -6.31
N ASN A 163 -7.69 8.37 -5.12
CA ASN A 163 -7.57 7.42 -4.02
C ASN A 163 -8.25 6.07 -4.31
N PHE A 164 -9.26 6.06 -5.19
CA PHE A 164 -9.92 4.84 -5.65
C PHE A 164 -8.92 3.83 -6.27
N VAL A 165 -7.81 4.27 -6.86
CA VAL A 165 -6.76 3.37 -7.38
C VAL A 165 -6.09 2.64 -6.23
N TYR A 166 -5.68 3.37 -5.19
CA TYR A 166 -4.98 2.81 -4.04
C TYR A 166 -5.88 1.87 -3.23
N TYR A 167 -7.15 2.24 -3.00
CA TYR A 167 -8.12 1.38 -2.32
C TYR A 167 -8.54 0.18 -3.18
N GLY A 168 -8.73 0.40 -4.48
CA GLY A 168 -9.09 -0.67 -5.41
C GLY A 168 -8.01 -1.75 -5.48
N LEU A 169 -6.73 -1.37 -5.52
CA LEU A 169 -5.62 -2.33 -5.52
C LEU A 169 -5.53 -3.10 -4.19
N LEU A 170 -5.85 -2.46 -3.05
CA LEU A 170 -5.98 -3.16 -1.77
C LEU A 170 -7.12 -4.17 -1.79
N GLY A 171 -8.30 -3.77 -2.28
CA GLY A 171 -9.45 -4.67 -2.42
C GLY A 171 -9.19 -5.83 -3.38
N THR A 172 -8.47 -5.56 -4.47
CA THR A 172 -8.02 -6.57 -5.44
C THR A 172 -7.13 -7.61 -4.74
N LEU A 173 -6.09 -7.16 -4.03
CA LEU A 173 -5.22 -8.07 -3.30
C LEU A 173 -5.98 -8.87 -2.22
N TRP A 174 -6.91 -8.21 -1.53
CA TRP A 174 -7.77 -8.87 -0.54
C TRP A 174 -8.60 -9.99 -1.16
N LEU A 175 -9.24 -9.74 -2.30
CA LEU A 175 -10.02 -10.73 -3.03
C LEU A 175 -9.14 -11.89 -3.54
N ILE A 176 -7.92 -11.60 -3.98
CA ILE A 176 -6.98 -12.62 -4.42
C ILE A 176 -6.66 -13.59 -3.27
N VAL A 177 -6.31 -13.07 -2.08
CA VAL A 177 -6.03 -13.92 -0.92
C VAL A 177 -7.30 -14.63 -0.45
N PHE A 178 -8.44 -13.95 -0.42
CA PHE A 178 -9.72 -14.55 -0.06
C PHE A 178 -10.07 -15.73 -0.98
N PHE A 179 -10.01 -15.55 -2.30
CA PHE A 179 -10.26 -16.63 -3.25
C PHE A 179 -9.22 -17.73 -3.15
N ASN A 180 -7.95 -17.40 -2.90
CA ASN A 180 -6.93 -18.43 -2.66
C ASN A 180 -7.29 -19.34 -1.47
N LEU A 181 -7.88 -18.79 -0.41
CA LEU A 181 -8.23 -19.55 0.80
C LEU A 181 -9.57 -20.28 0.70
N PHE A 182 -10.59 -19.62 0.14
CA PHE A 182 -11.98 -20.08 0.25
C PHE A 182 -12.59 -20.54 -1.07
N LEU A 183 -12.09 -20.04 -2.21
CA LEU A 183 -12.63 -20.32 -3.54
C LEU A 183 -11.49 -20.49 -4.57
N PRO A 184 -10.56 -21.44 -4.36
CA PRO A 184 -9.33 -21.53 -5.17
C PRO A 184 -9.61 -21.80 -6.65
N SER A 185 -10.74 -22.43 -6.97
CA SER A 185 -11.16 -22.73 -8.35
C SER A 185 -11.36 -21.49 -9.23
N ILE A 186 -11.68 -20.34 -8.64
CA ILE A 186 -11.90 -19.09 -9.40
C ILE A 186 -10.77 -18.08 -9.23
N ARG A 187 -9.75 -18.37 -8.39
CA ARG A 187 -8.67 -17.46 -8.04
C ARG A 187 -7.95 -16.93 -9.29
N ASP A 188 -7.48 -17.82 -10.15
CA ASP A 188 -6.66 -17.45 -11.30
C ASP A 188 -7.46 -16.67 -12.36
N THR A 189 -8.69 -17.11 -12.64
CA THR A 189 -9.62 -16.38 -13.50
C THR A 189 -9.88 -14.98 -12.95
N SER A 190 -10.11 -14.86 -11.64
CA SER A 190 -10.31 -13.57 -10.98
C SER A 190 -9.09 -12.67 -11.08
N ILE A 191 -7.87 -13.19 -10.87
CA ILE A 191 -6.62 -12.42 -11.04
C ILE A 191 -6.53 -11.86 -12.47
N LEU A 192 -6.80 -12.69 -13.48
CA LEU A 192 -6.73 -12.29 -14.88
C LEU A 192 -7.79 -11.24 -15.23
N THR A 193 -9.04 -11.43 -14.81
CA THR A 193 -10.14 -10.48 -15.06
C THR A 193 -9.86 -9.13 -14.38
N GLN A 194 -9.45 -9.14 -13.11
CA GLN A 194 -9.11 -7.91 -12.39
C GLN A 194 -7.87 -7.24 -12.99
N GLY A 195 -6.85 -8.02 -13.37
CA GLY A 195 -5.64 -7.54 -14.02
C GLY A 195 -5.93 -6.84 -15.35
N PHE A 196 -6.82 -7.41 -16.18
CA PHE A 196 -7.28 -6.78 -17.41
C PHE A 196 -7.99 -5.45 -17.14
N GLY A 197 -8.91 -5.43 -16.17
CA GLY A 197 -9.61 -4.20 -15.75
C GLY A 197 -8.65 -3.11 -15.28
N TRP A 198 -7.66 -3.46 -14.45
CA TRP A 198 -6.61 -2.54 -14.01
C TRP A 198 -5.74 -2.05 -15.16
N GLY A 199 -5.38 -2.92 -16.10
CA GLY A 199 -4.60 -2.57 -17.28
C GLY A 199 -5.27 -1.48 -18.11
N ILE A 200 -6.56 -1.64 -18.40
CA ILE A 200 -7.35 -0.64 -19.13
C ILE A 200 -7.41 0.68 -18.34
N LEU A 201 -7.77 0.61 -17.05
CA LEU A 201 -7.95 1.79 -16.22
C LEU A 201 -6.65 2.59 -16.05
N LEU A 202 -5.53 1.91 -15.75
CA LEU A 202 -4.24 2.57 -15.58
C LEU A 202 -3.71 3.12 -16.91
N GLY A 203 -3.93 2.41 -18.02
CA GLY A 203 -3.60 2.90 -19.36
C GLY A 203 -4.38 4.16 -19.71
N TYR A 204 -5.69 4.18 -19.45
CA TYR A 204 -6.53 5.35 -19.63
C TYR A 204 -6.06 6.55 -18.78
N LEU A 205 -5.77 6.33 -17.49
CA LEU A 205 -5.27 7.37 -16.59
C LEU A 205 -3.91 7.91 -17.03
N PHE A 206 -3.04 7.05 -17.55
CA PHE A 206 -1.74 7.45 -18.10
C PHE A 206 -1.90 8.38 -19.32
N ILE A 207 -2.72 7.97 -20.30
CA ILE A 207 -3.00 8.78 -21.50
C ILE A 207 -3.64 10.13 -21.11
N ARG A 208 -4.63 10.11 -20.21
CA ARG A 208 -5.30 11.33 -19.75
C ARG A 208 -4.34 12.30 -19.07
N ARG A 209 -3.40 11.79 -18.27
CA ARG A 209 -2.36 12.62 -17.65
C ARG A 209 -1.45 13.27 -18.69
N GLY A 210 -1.06 12.54 -19.73
CA GLY A 210 -0.24 13.09 -20.83
C GLY A 210 -0.93 14.22 -21.59
N ARG A 211 -2.25 14.12 -21.80
CA ARG A 211 -3.05 15.16 -22.47
C ARG A 211 -3.26 16.42 -21.63
N ASN A 212 -3.27 16.28 -20.30
CA ASN A 212 -3.49 17.39 -19.37
C ASN A 212 -2.18 17.99 -18.83
N ALA A 213 -1.02 17.52 -19.30
CA ALA A 213 0.23 18.18 -19.02
C ALA A 213 0.25 19.52 -19.78
N PRO A 214 0.56 20.66 -19.13
CA PRO A 214 0.70 21.91 -19.85
C PRO A 214 1.75 21.74 -20.96
N PRO A 215 1.55 22.35 -22.15
CA PRO A 215 2.57 22.32 -23.19
C PRO A 215 3.88 22.80 -22.56
N THR A 216 4.93 22.00 -22.71
CA THR A 216 6.30 22.43 -22.42
C THR A 216 6.60 23.61 -23.34
N LEU A 217 6.43 24.82 -22.82
CA LEU A 217 6.94 26.03 -23.43
C LEU A 217 8.46 25.91 -23.47
N GLY A 218 9.00 25.72 -24.67
CA GLY A 218 10.40 25.99 -25.00
C GLY A 218 11.38 24.84 -24.88
N SER A 219 11.69 24.24 -26.03
CA SER A 219 13.06 24.13 -26.53
C SER A 219 13.03 24.41 -28.02
#